data_AF-A0A9D0NYU1-F1
#
_entry.id   AF-A0A9D0NYU1-F1
#
_cell.length_a   1.000
_cell.length_b   1.000
_cell.length_c   1.000
_cell.angle_alpha   90.00
_cell.angle_beta   90.00
_cell.angle_gamma   90.00
#
_symmetry.space_group_name_H-M   'P 1'
#
loop_
_entity.id
_entity.type
_entity.pdbx_description
1 polymer ?
#
loop_
_entity_poly.entity_id
_entity_poly.type
_entity_poly.pdbx_seq_one_letter_code
_entity_poly.pdbx_strand_id
1 'polypeptide(L)' 'MPRTARLEYEGAFYHVMNRGRGRQRIFDTDDDYQAFLETVVEAHHRFNLQIHAYCLMGNHYHLLV' A
#
# COMPACT_ATOMS: atom_id res chain seq x y z
N MET A 1 -16.43 18.83 -0.10
CA MET A 1 -15.29 19.38 -0.86
C MET A 1 -14.79 18.31 -1.81
N PRO A 2 -14.66 18.57 -3.12
CA PRO A 2 -14.06 17.63 -4.04
C PRO A 2 -12.57 17.47 -3.70
N ARG A 3 -12.08 16.23 -3.74
CA ARG A 3 -10.66 15.95 -3.58
C ARG A 3 -9.94 16.45 -4.83
N THR A 4 -8.86 17.21 -4.67
CA THR A 4 -7.98 17.57 -5.79
C THR A 4 -7.50 16.31 -6.51
N ALA A 5 -7.41 16.37 -7.84
CA ALA A 5 -6.81 15.29 -8.62
C ALA A 5 -5.38 15.03 -8.13
N ARG A 6 -4.94 13.77 -8.20
CA ARG A 6 -3.54 13.44 -7.89
C ARG A 6 -2.66 13.99 -9.01
N LEU A 7 -1.54 14.60 -8.64
CA LEU A 7 -0.56 15.04 -9.61
C LEU A 7 0.24 13.83 -10.10
N GLU A 8 0.19 13.58 -11.40
CA GLU A 8 0.81 12.41 -12.05
C GLU A 8 1.84 12.85 -13.09
N TYR A 9 3.08 12.39 -12.95
CA TYR A 9 4.18 12.64 -13.91
C TYR A 9 5.22 11.52 -13.85
N GLU A 10 6.00 11.39 -14.93
CA GLU A 10 7.04 10.36 -15.04
C GLU A 10 8.15 10.54 -14.01
N GLY A 11 8.55 9.45 -13.35
CA GLY A 11 9.58 9.46 -12.31
C GLY A 11 9.13 10.03 -10.95
N ALA A 12 7.83 10.36 -10.80
CA ALA A 12 7.28 10.75 -9.52
C ALA A 12 7.27 9.57 -8.53
N PHE A 13 7.49 9.88 -7.25
CA PHE A 13 7.32 8.95 -6.14
C PHE A 13 6.04 9.26 -5.38
N TYR A 14 5.31 8.22 -5.01
CA TYR A 14 4.06 8.29 -4.28
C TYR A 14 4.15 7.53 -2.97
N HIS A 15 3.79 8.23 -1.90
CA HIS A 15 3.48 7.58 -0.64
C HIS A 15 2.02 7.11 -0.64
N VAL A 16 1.82 5.79 -0.75
CA VAL A 16 0.51 5.15 -0.64
C VAL A 16 0.33 4.63 0.78
N MET A 17 -0.80 4.94 1.41
CA MET A 17 -1.14 4.37 2.71
C MET A 17 -2.61 4.03 2.80
N ASN A 18 -2.92 2.99 3.59
CA ASN A 18 -4.26 2.67 4.02
C ASN A 18 -4.25 2.31 5.50
N ARG A 19 -5.34 2.64 6.20
CA ARG A 19 -5.49 2.40 7.63
C ARG A 19 -6.87 1.84 7.90
N GLY A 20 -6.94 0.84 8.78
CA GLY A 20 -8.19 0.26 9.26
C GLY A 20 -9.12 1.32 9.83
N ARG A 21 -10.40 1.22 9.49
CA ARG A 21 -11.43 2.12 10.01
C ARG A 21 -11.44 2.06 11.54
N GLY A 22 -11.53 3.22 12.19
CA GLY A 22 -11.49 3.27 13.66
C GLY A 22 -10.18 2.75 14.28
N ARG A 23 -9.08 2.71 13.51
CA ARG A 23 -7.77 2.17 13.92
C ARG A 23 -7.78 0.67 14.25
N GLN A 24 -8.82 -0.04 13.79
CA GLN A 24 -8.92 -1.49 13.93
C GLN A 24 -7.76 -2.19 13.24
N ARG A 25 -7.38 -3.36 13.76
CA ARG A 25 -6.39 -4.20 13.11
C ARG A 25 -6.87 -4.62 11.72
N ILE A 26 -5.95 -4.68 10.79
CA ILE A 26 -6.13 -5.16 9.43
C ILE A 26 -5.22 -6.36 9.13
N PHE A 27 -4.25 -6.62 10.01
CA PHE A 27 -3.44 -7.84 10.03
C PHE A 27 -3.53 -8.40 11.45
N ASP A 28 -4.12 -9.57 11.62
CA ASP A 28 -4.32 -10.22 12.92
C ASP A 28 -3.26 -11.29 13.19
N THR A 29 -2.77 -11.92 12.13
CA THR A 29 -1.80 -13.01 12.13
C THR A 29 -0.63 -12.72 11.20
N ASP A 30 0.49 -13.42 11.37
CA ASP A 30 1.65 -13.33 10.46
C ASP A 30 1.29 -13.74 9.02
N ASP A 31 0.34 -14.66 8.85
CA ASP A 31 -0.17 -15.09 7.55
C ASP A 31 -0.88 -13.95 6.80
N ASP A 32 -1.54 -13.04 7.51
CA ASP A 32 -2.18 -11.87 6.88
C ASP A 32 -1.15 -10.91 6.26
N TYR A 33 0.00 -10.75 6.93
CA TYR A 33 1.11 -9.95 6.41
C TYR A 33 1.70 -10.61 5.16
N GLN A 34 1.89 -11.93 5.19
CA GLN A 34 2.43 -12.67 4.06
C GLN A 34 1.47 -12.64 2.85
N ALA A 35 0.18 -12.87 3.06
CA ALA A 35 -0.85 -12.76 2.02
C ALA A 35 -0.91 -11.36 1.40
N PHE A 36 -0.72 -10.30 2.21
CA PHE A 36 -0.64 -8.94 1.69
C PHE A 36 0.58 -8.73 0.80
N LEU A 37 1.77 -9.21 1.21
CA LEU A 37 2.98 -9.11 0.39
C LEU A 37 2.85 -9.90 -0.92
N GLU A 38 2.21 -11.07 -0.91
CA GLU A 38 1.92 -11.84 -2.12
C GLU A 38 0.98 -11.08 -3.08
N THR A 39 -0.06 -10.44 -2.52
CA THR A 39 -0.96 -9.57 -3.30
C THR A 39 -0.21 -8.39 -3.91
N VAL A 40 0.73 -7.81 -3.17
CA VAL A 40 1.57 -6.71 -3.64
C VAL A 40 2.50 -7.17 -4.78
N VAL A 41 3.06 -8.38 -4.70
CA VAL A 41 3.85 -8.99 -5.79
C VAL A 41 2.98 -9.26 -7.01
N GLU A 42 1.75 -9.76 -6.85
CA GLU A 42 0.81 -9.92 -7.96
C GLU A 42 0.52 -8.57 -8.63
N ALA A 43 0.31 -7.50 -7.84
CA ALA A 43 0.09 -6.16 -8.36
C ALA A 43 1.31 -5.62 -9.12
N HIS A 44 2.54 -5.88 -8.64
CA HIS A 44 3.76 -5.57 -9.38
C HIS A 44 3.76 -6.22 -10.76
N HIS A 45 3.49 -7.53 -10.84
CA HIS A 45 3.49 -8.25 -12.13
C HIS A 45 2.36 -7.79 -13.06
N ARG A 46 1.18 -7.52 -12.51
CA ARG A 46 0.00 -7.17 -13.30
C ARG A 46 0.04 -5.73 -13.83
N PHE A 47 0.59 -4.80 -13.06
CA PHE A 47 0.54 -3.36 -13.36
C PHE A 47 1.92 -2.74 -13.61
N ASN A 48 3.00 -3.54 -13.57
CA ASN A 48 4.38 -3.08 -13.66
C ASN A 48 4.72 -2.02 -12.58
N LEU A 49 4.13 -2.18 -11.39
CA LEU A 49 4.26 -1.26 -10.26
C LEU A 49 5.64 -1.43 -9.61
N GLN A 50 6.46 -0.38 -9.55
CA GLN A 50 7.71 -0.45 -8.78
C GLN A 50 7.43 -0.10 -7.32
N ILE A 51 7.98 -0.88 -6.39
CA ILE A 51 7.85 -0.62 -4.95
C ILE A 51 9.24 -0.46 -4.39
N HIS A 52 9.55 0.74 -3.95
CA HIS A 52 10.86 1.12 -3.46
C HIS A 52 11.03 0.83 -1.97
N ALA A 53 9.95 0.93 -1.19
CA ALA A 53 9.94 0.63 0.24
C ALA A 53 8.52 0.28 0.71
N TYR A 54 8.42 -0.45 1.82
CA TYR A 54 7.15 -0.72 2.48
C TYR A 54 7.30 -0.77 4.00
N CYS A 55 6.20 -0.52 4.71
CA CYS A 55 6.08 -0.71 6.16
C CYS A 55 4.68 -1.26 6.47
N LEU A 56 4.61 -2.41 7.13
CA LEU A 56 3.36 -3.05 7.54
C LEU A 56 3.22 -2.96 9.06
N MET A 57 2.12 -2.36 9.52
CA MET A 57 1.76 -2.24 10.94
C MET A 57 0.40 -2.88 11.16
N GLY A 58 0.09 -3.32 12.38
CA GLY A 58 -1.14 -4.11 12.64
C GLY A 58 -2.46 -3.47 12.19
N ASN A 59 -2.54 -2.14 12.08
CA ASN A 59 -3.74 -1.42 11.65
C ASN A 59 -3.57 -0.52 10.41
N HIS A 60 -2.39 -0.50 9.78
CA HIS A 60 -2.15 0.27 8.56
C HIS A 60 -0.87 -0.15 7.85
N TYR A 61 -0.73 0.24 6.60
CA TYR A 61 0.50 0.04 5.83
C TYR A 61 0.88 1.29 5.06
N HIS A 62 2.15 1.32 4.65
CA HIS A 62 2.74 2.34 3.81
C HIS A 62 3.50 1.66 2.68
N LEU A 63 3.36 2.16 1.45
CA LEU A 63 4.14 1.79 0.28
C LEU A 63 4.75 3.05 -0.33
N LEU A 64 6.00 2.97 -0.76
CA LEU A 64 6.64 3.95 -1.63
C LEU A 64 6.66 3.37 -3.04
N VAL A 65 5.83 3.93 -3.91
CA VAL A 65 5.69 3.57 -5.33
C VAL A 65 6.35 4.62 -6.19
#